data_AF-A0A939K8Y3-F1
#
_entry.id   AF-A0A939K8Y3-F1
#
_cell.length_a   1.000
_cell.length_b   1.000
_cell.length_c   1.000
_cell.angle_alpha   90.00
_cell.angle_beta   90.00
_cell.angle_gamma   90.00
#
_symmetry.space_group_name_H-M   'P 1'
#
loop_
_entity.id
_entity.type
_entity.pdbx_description
1 polymer ?
#
loop_
_entity_poly.entity_id
_entity_poly.type
_entity_poly.pdbx_seq_one_letter_code
_entity_poly.pdbx_strand_id
1 'polypeptide(L)'
;MSKKRKLLEKVLSGSKNLQFDDLVTLVEAFGFSLSRINGSHHIFTHPTIPELINLQNRNGKAIPYQIRQFLILIEKYSLTMENE
;
A
#
# COMPACT_ATOMS: atom_id res chain seq x y z
N MET A 1 3.99 18.80 -5.93
CA MET A 1 3.60 17.37 -5.92
C MET A 1 4.32 16.67 -4.79
N SER A 2 3.59 16.24 -3.76
CA SER A 2 4.19 15.52 -2.63
C SER A 2 4.71 14.16 -3.05
N LYS A 3 5.62 13.59 -2.25
CA LYS A 3 6.20 12.26 -2.49
C LYS A 3 5.11 11.19 -2.64
N LYS A 4 4.08 11.24 -1.78
CA LYS A 4 2.92 10.33 -1.79
C LYS A 4 2.15 10.38 -3.12
N ARG A 5 1.83 11.59 -3.61
CA ARG A 5 1.13 11.76 -4.91
C ARG A 5 1.94 11.20 -6.08
N LYS A 6 3.26 11.44 -6.11
CA LYS A 6 4.13 10.89 -7.16
C LYS A 6 4.18 9.36 -7.14
N LEU A 7 4.16 8.76 -5.94
CA LEU A 7 4.10 7.30 -5.80
C LEU A 7 2.76 6.74 -6.30
N LEU A 8 1.65 7.40 -5.97
CA LEU A 8 0.33 7.01 -6.46
C LEU A 8 0.27 7.07 -8.00
N GLU A 9 0.70 8.17 -8.62
CA GLU A 9 0.74 8.30 -10.07
C GLU A 9 1.58 7.20 -10.75
N LYS A 10 2.73 6.88 -10.15
CA LYS A 10 3.60 5.80 -10.64
C LYS A 10 2.91 4.43 -10.57
N VAL A 11 2.14 4.17 -9.51
CA VAL A 11 1.39 2.92 -9.36
C VAL A 11 0.22 2.87 -10.36
N LEU A 12 -0.52 3.97 -10.50
CA LEU A 12 -1.66 4.08 -11.42
C LEU A 12 -1.24 4.02 -12.90
N SER A 13 -0.02 4.44 -13.25
CA SER A 13 0.52 4.28 -14.61
C SER A 13 0.90 2.83 -14.96
N GLY A 14 0.67 1.88 -14.06
CA GLY A 14 0.93 0.45 -14.27
C GLY A 14 2.35 0.01 -13.92
N SER A 15 3.14 0.84 -13.21
CA SER A 15 4.49 0.47 -12.81
C SER A 15 4.48 -0.74 -11.88
N LYS A 16 5.21 -1.79 -12.28
CA LYS A 16 5.44 -2.98 -11.45
C LYS A 16 6.71 -2.86 -10.59
N ASN A 17 7.46 -1.75 -10.73
CA ASN A 17 8.75 -1.56 -10.08
C ASN A 17 8.63 -0.55 -8.93
N LEU A 18 8.15 -1.04 -7.79
CA LEU A 18 7.98 -0.26 -6.57
C LEU A 18 8.87 -0.84 -5.47
N GLN A 19 9.56 0.02 -4.74
CA GLN A 19 10.26 -0.42 -3.53
C GLN A 19 9.22 -0.81 -2.48
N PHE A 20 9.58 -1.71 -1.59
CA PHE A 20 8.72 -2.15 -0.50
C PHE A 20 8.30 -0.95 0.36
N ASP A 21 9.25 -0.11 0.74
CA ASP A 21 9.00 1.07 1.59
C ASP A 21 8.13 2.14 0.90
N ASP A 22 8.18 2.21 -0.44
CA ASP A 22 7.29 3.07 -1.21
C ASP A 22 5.83 2.56 -1.13
N LEU A 23 5.62 1.24 -1.16
CA LEU A 23 4.29 0.66 -0.99
C LEU A 23 3.78 0.83 0.45
N VAL A 24 4.65 0.65 1.45
CA VAL A 24 4.30 0.91 2.86
C VAL A 24 3.85 2.36 3.05
N THR A 25 4.66 3.32 2.57
CA THR A 25 4.33 4.75 2.60
C THR A 25 2.97 5.03 1.95
N LEU A 26 2.67 4.35 0.84
CA LEU A 26 1.42 4.54 0.12
C LEU A 26 0.23 3.93 0.88
N VAL A 27 0.38 2.72 1.43
CA VAL A 27 -0.67 2.05 2.23
C VAL A 27 -1.01 2.87 3.47
N GLU A 28 -0.01 3.36 4.19
CA GLU A 28 -0.20 4.25 5.35
C GLU A 28 -0.88 5.56 4.98
N ALA A 29 -0.56 6.12 3.80
CA ALA A 29 -1.22 7.34 3.32
C ALA A 29 -2.72 7.17 3.04
N PHE A 30 -3.22 5.93 2.94
CA PHE A 30 -4.65 5.61 2.81
C PHE A 30 -5.27 5.15 4.14
N GLY A 31 -4.67 5.51 5.28
CA GLY A 31 -5.25 5.27 6.61
C GLY A 31 -5.03 3.86 7.17
N PHE A 32 -4.26 3.02 6.47
CA PHE A 32 -3.87 1.72 7.00
C PHE A 32 -2.77 1.88 8.04
N SER A 33 -2.83 1.10 9.11
CA SER A 33 -1.83 1.07 10.18
C SER A 33 -1.18 -0.29 10.28
N LEU A 34 0.13 -0.31 10.53
CA LEU A 34 0.88 -1.55 10.75
C LEU A 34 0.38 -2.25 12.03
N SER A 35 -0.09 -3.49 11.87
CA SER A 35 -0.65 -4.30 12.96
C SER A 35 0.34 -5.34 13.45
N ARG A 36 1.06 -6.02 12.54
CA ARG A 36 2.01 -7.09 12.88
C ARG A 36 3.10 -7.24 11.84
N ILE A 37 4.31 -7.57 12.29
CA ILE A 37 5.41 -8.02 11.43
C ILE A 37 5.76 -9.47 11.77
N ASN A 38 5.98 -10.30 10.74
CA ASN A 38 6.55 -11.64 10.87
C ASN A 38 7.54 -11.92 9.73
N GLY A 39 8.84 -11.86 10.04
CA GLY A 39 9.90 -11.94 9.03
C GLY A 39 9.74 -10.83 7.99
N SER A 40 9.66 -11.20 6.71
CA SER A 40 9.46 -10.24 5.62
C SER A 40 8.01 -9.81 5.38
N HIS A 41 7.05 -10.34 6.15
CA HIS A 41 5.63 -10.03 5.99
C HIS A 41 5.19 -8.93 6.96
N HIS A 42 4.44 -7.96 6.46
CA HIS A 42 3.90 -6.82 7.21
C HIS A 42 2.40 -6.78 6.99
N ILE A 43 1.66 -6.95 8.08
CA ILE A 43 0.20 -6.94 8.09
C ILE A 43 -0.28 -5.55 8.49
N PHE A 44 -1.15 -4.98 7.67
CA PHE A 44 -1.80 -3.69 7.88
C PHE A 44 -3.31 -3.85 8.03
N THR A 45 -3.89 -3.04 8.90
CA THR A 45 -5.32 -2.96 9.21
C THR A 45 -5.83 -1.55 8.91
N HIS A 46 -7.11 -1.41 8.56
CA HIS A 46 -7.76 -0.11 8.41
C HIS A 46 -8.98 -0.04 9.34
N PRO A 47 -9.25 1.08 10.02
CA PRO A 47 -10.31 1.16 11.04
C PRO A 47 -11.73 1.02 10.46
N THR A 48 -11.93 1.35 9.18
CA THR A 48 -13.26 1.39 8.55
C THR A 48 -13.58 0.21 7.63
N ILE A 49 -12.64 -0.71 7.40
CA ILE A 49 -12.84 -1.86 6.52
C ILE A 49 -12.33 -3.16 7.17
N PRO A 50 -12.95 -4.32 6.91
CA PRO A 50 -12.55 -5.58 7.54
C PRO A 50 -11.33 -6.24 6.88
N GLU A 51 -10.99 -5.90 5.63
CA GLU A 51 -9.86 -6.51 4.93
C GLU A 51 -8.51 -6.03 5.44
N LEU A 52 -7.60 -6.99 5.55
CA LEU A 52 -6.20 -6.78 5.90
C LEU A 52 -5.35 -6.75 4.63
N ILE A 53 -4.26 -5.98 4.68
CA ILE A 53 -3.21 -6.04 3.67
C ILE A 53 -2.02 -6.79 4.26
N ASN A 54 -1.57 -7.85 3.61
CA ASN A 54 -0.34 -8.55 3.97
C ASN A 54 0.72 -8.30 2.88
N LEU A 55 1.61 -7.35 3.14
CA LEU A 55 2.72 -7.01 2.24
C LEU A 55 3.93 -7.90 2.53
N GLN A 56 4.66 -8.29 1.49
CA GLN A 56 5.89 -9.05 1.62
C GLN A 56 7.05 -8.26 1.04
N ASN A 57 8.09 -8.04 1.84
CA ASN A 57 9.35 -7.51 1.36
C ASN A 57 10.14 -8.62 0.65
N ARG A 58 10.30 -8.50 -0.68
CA ARG A 58 11.11 -9.41 -1.49
C ARG A 58 12.35 -8.68 -2.00
N ASN A 59 13.45 -8.77 -1.23
CA ASN A 59 14.74 -8.13 -1.53
C ASN A 59 14.61 -6.61 -1.77
N GLY A 60 13.89 -5.93 -0.88
CA GLY A 60 13.63 -4.49 -0.95
C GLY A 60 12.47 -4.09 -1.85
N LYS A 61 11.87 -5.03 -2.59
CA LYS A 61 10.79 -4.74 -3.55
C LYS A 61 9.43 -5.19 -3.06
N ALA A 62 8.41 -4.42 -3.43
CA ALA A 62 7.02 -4.83 -3.31
C ALA A 62 6.68 -5.90 -4.36
N ILE A 63 5.77 -6.81 -4.01
CA ILE A 63 5.32 -7.82 -4.97
C ILE A 63 4.18 -7.24 -5.83
N PRO A 64 4.25 -7.30 -7.18
CA PRO A 64 3.28 -6.62 -8.05
C PRO A 64 1.81 -6.99 -7.83
N TYR A 65 1.51 -8.20 -7.35
CA TYR A 65 0.12 -8.58 -7.06
C TYR A 65 -0.41 -7.90 -5.79
N GLN A 66 0.44 -7.61 -4.81
CA GLN A 66 0.05 -6.93 -3.58
C GLN A 66 -0.28 -5.46 -3.86
N ILE A 67 0.44 -4.84 -4.80
CA ILE A 67 0.09 -3.51 -5.33
C ILE A 67 -1.32 -3.53 -5.92
N ARG A 68 -1.64 -4.54 -6.75
CA ARG A 68 -3.00 -4.68 -7.33
C ARG A 68 -4.06 -4.92 -6.26
N GLN A 69 -3.80 -5.79 -5.29
CA GLN A 69 -4.73 -6.04 -4.18
C GLN A 69 -5.04 -4.76 -3.40
N PHE A 70 -4.00 -3.97 -3.11
CA PHE A 70 -4.17 -2.68 -2.46
C PHE A 70 -5.05 -1.71 -3.29
N LEU A 71 -4.80 -1.57 -4.59
CA LEU A 71 -5.61 -0.72 -5.46
C LEU A 71 -7.08 -1.17 -5.52
N ILE A 72 -7.33 -2.49 -5.56
CA ILE A 72 -8.68 -3.05 -5.53
C ILE A 72 -9.40 -2.67 -4.22
N LEU A 73 -8.70 -2.69 -3.08
CA LEU A 73 -9.31 -2.28 -1.80
C LEU A 73 -9.63 -0.78 -1.78
N ILE A 74 -8.74 0.06 -2.30
CA ILE A 74 -8.99 1.50 -2.44
C ILE A 74 -10.26 1.75 -3.24
N GLU A 75 -10.38 1.10 -4.41
CA GLU A 75 -11.53 1.25 -5.29
C GLU A 75 -12.82 0.70 -4.64
N LYS A 76 -12.76 -0.52 -4.11
CA LYS A 76 -13.90 -1.21 -3.47
C LYS A 76 -14.50 -0.40 -2.33
N TYR A 77 -13.67 0.25 -1.53
CA TYR A 77 -14.09 0.98 -0.33
C TYR A 77 -14.06 2.50 -0.49
N SER A 78 -13.80 3.00 -1.69
CA SER A 78 -13.66 4.44 -1.97
C SER A 78 -12.72 5.13 -0.98
N LEU A 79 -11.62 4.45 -0.61
CA LEU A 79 -10.65 5.02 0.33
C LEU A 79 -9.98 6.22 -0.31
N THR A 80 -9.80 7.28 0.47
CA THR A 80 -9.10 8.48 0.03
C THR A 80 -7.77 8.57 0.75
N MET A 81 -6.79 9.13 0.07
CA MET A 81 -5.51 9.43 0.70
C MET A 81 -5.76 10.51 1.76
N GLU A 82 -5.32 10.27 2.99
CA GLU A 82 -5.41 11.25 4.06
C GLU A 82 -4.70 12.52 3.59
N ASN A 83 -5.41 13.66 3.71
CA ASN A 83 -4.88 14.95 3.30
C ASN A 83 -3.59 15.22 4.09
N GLU A 84 -2.55 15.67 3.37
CA GLU A 84 -1.41 16.35 3.99
C GLU A 84 -1.87 17.62 4.72
#